data_AF-A0A556TM84-F1
#
_entry.id   AF-A0A556TM84-F1
#
_cell.length_a   1.000
_cell.length_b   1.000
_cell.length_c   1.000
_cell.angle_alpha   90.00
_cell.angle_beta   90.00
_cell.angle_gamma   90.00
#
_symmetry.space_group_name_H-M   'P 1'
#
loop_
_entity.id
_entity.type
_entity.pdbx_description
1 polymer ?
#
loop_
_entity_poly.entity_id
_entity_poly.type
_entity_poly.pdbx_seq_one_letter_code
_entity_poly.pdbx_strand_id
1 'polypeptide(L)'
;MSSTSLSHTGETLYIGGLLPAQWYTFSVSSFSGPVQSVPVSLTCQTAPRALTDFLSEFVKHCLNCNLFYQGFNQEDVPDLSTVGTEQSCTAATLPENKSKNRFTNVLAYDSSRVKLAAQTGSDSDYINANYIHGYGKKNNQYIAAQGPLPSTVNDFWRMVWEQKSSVIVMLTNCTEGKKIKCEHYWPLDYKPCLYGNLWVTIQSEQKESCWTLREFVIKNESSSEERTVTQFHFTAWPDHGVPERTDELIQFRWIVRQHIETFPFSGPTVVHCSAGVGRTGTLIVLDIVLQQIDKEKLVSIADCVHRMRLSRPLMVQTQSQYVFLHQCIMDSLQQKEGSIPEPIYENSDMIFANALALKEYLPASPRV
;
A
#
# COMPACT_ATOMS: atom_id res chain seq x y z
N MET A 1 1.12 22.61 28.21
CA MET A 1 0.32 23.26 27.15
C MET A 1 0.00 24.68 27.58
N SER A 2 0.51 25.70 26.88
CA SER A 2 0.14 27.09 27.13
C SER A 2 -1.21 27.37 26.45
N SER A 3 -2.28 27.57 27.22
CA SER A 3 -3.55 28.04 26.67
C SER A 3 -3.54 29.56 26.59
N THR A 4 -3.65 30.12 25.38
CA THR A 4 -3.77 31.57 25.18
C THR A 4 -5.21 31.90 24.83
N SER A 5 -5.88 32.69 25.66
CA SER A 5 -7.24 33.17 25.40
C SER A 5 -7.18 34.51 24.67
N LEU A 6 -7.88 34.62 23.54
CA LEU A 6 -7.95 35.84 22.71
C LEU A 6 -9.42 36.23 22.51
N SER A 7 -9.76 37.50 22.71
CA SER A 7 -11.09 38.05 22.44
C SER A 7 -11.06 38.91 21.17
N HIS A 8 -11.94 38.64 20.22
CA HIS A 8 -12.00 39.38 18.95
C HIS A 8 -13.44 39.62 18.52
N THR A 9 -13.71 40.82 18.00
CA THR A 9 -15.00 41.22 17.42
C THR A 9 -14.75 41.57 15.96
N GLY A 10 -15.01 40.61 15.07
CA GLY A 10 -14.79 40.72 13.63
C GLY A 10 -14.97 39.36 12.93
N GLU A 11 -15.06 39.36 11.60
CA GLU A 11 -15.28 38.15 10.80
C GLU A 11 -14.04 37.27 10.65
N THR A 12 -12.83 37.79 10.98
CA THR A 12 -11.56 37.07 10.76
C THR A 12 -10.57 37.33 11.89
N LEU A 13 -10.15 36.26 12.57
CA LEU A 13 -9.15 36.28 13.63
C LEU A 13 -7.80 35.77 13.12
N TYR A 14 -6.73 36.58 13.24
CA TYR A 14 -5.36 36.17 12.95
C TYR A 14 -4.63 35.75 14.23
N ILE A 15 -4.01 34.57 14.22
CA ILE A 15 -3.28 34.01 15.37
C ILE A 15 -1.81 33.89 14.98
N GLY A 16 -0.96 34.72 15.58
CA GLY A 16 0.49 34.70 15.38
C GLY A 16 1.20 33.68 16.28
N GLY A 17 2.40 33.24 15.88
CA GLY A 17 3.28 32.40 16.71
C GLY A 17 3.00 30.90 16.66
N LEU A 18 2.13 30.43 15.76
CA LEU A 18 1.94 29.00 15.51
C LEU A 18 3.21 28.42 14.84
N LEU A 19 3.75 27.36 15.44
CA LEU A 19 4.83 26.55 14.88
C LEU A 19 4.33 25.72 13.68
N PRO A 20 5.17 25.55 12.63
CA PRO A 20 4.85 24.70 11.47
C PRO A 20 4.61 23.23 11.84
N ALA A 21 3.83 22.52 11.02
CA ALA A 21 3.60 21.07 11.11
C ALA A 21 3.02 20.56 12.46
N GLN A 22 2.36 21.44 13.21
CA GLN A 22 1.68 21.07 14.46
C GLN A 22 0.15 21.16 14.32
N TRP A 23 -0.54 20.33 15.10
CA TRP A 23 -2.00 20.35 15.23
C TRP A 23 -2.43 21.35 16.29
N TYR A 24 -3.35 22.23 15.93
CA TYR A 24 -3.94 23.19 16.86
C TYR A 24 -5.44 22.94 16.98
N THR A 25 -5.92 22.87 18.22
CA THR A 25 -7.35 22.80 18.51
C THR A 25 -7.81 24.19 18.95
N PHE A 26 -8.81 24.74 18.26
CA PHE A 26 -9.40 26.02 18.65
C PHE A 26 -10.79 25.76 19.24
N SER A 27 -11.05 26.35 20.40
CA SER A 27 -12.39 26.42 20.98
C SER A 27 -12.90 27.84 20.84
N VAL A 28 -13.92 28.02 20.01
CA VAL A 28 -14.55 29.32 19.79
C VAL A 28 -15.82 29.38 20.63
N SER A 29 -15.87 30.33 21.55
CA SER A 29 -17.04 30.65 22.35
C SER A 29 -17.57 32.04 21.94
N SER A 30 -18.75 32.07 21.32
CA SER A 30 -19.47 33.32 21.03
C SER A 30 -20.24 33.77 22.26
N PHE A 31 -20.21 35.08 22.55
CA PHE A 31 -20.93 35.69 23.68
C PHE A 31 -22.27 36.35 23.29
N SER A 32 -22.76 36.18 22.05
CA SER A 32 -24.05 36.72 21.63
C SER A 32 -25.14 35.63 21.54
N GLY A 33 -25.93 35.46 22.62
CA GLY A 33 -27.13 34.61 22.66
C GLY A 33 -26.88 33.14 23.05
N PRO A 34 -27.94 32.31 23.09
CA PRO A 34 -27.87 30.93 23.59
C PRO A 34 -27.23 30.01 22.54
N VAL A 35 -25.90 30.00 22.46
CA VAL A 35 -25.15 29.11 21.55
C VAL A 35 -24.06 28.37 22.32
N GLN A 36 -24.05 27.04 22.17
CA GLN A 36 -23.05 26.14 22.74
C GLN A 36 -21.68 26.34 22.08
N SER A 37 -20.61 26.22 22.86
CA SER A 37 -19.23 26.20 22.37
C SER A 37 -19.03 25.07 21.35
N VAL A 38 -18.58 25.40 20.14
CA VAL A 38 -18.24 24.40 19.11
C VAL A 38 -16.72 24.30 19.01
N PRO A 39 -16.10 23.16 19.32
CA PRO A 39 -14.68 22.94 19.03
C PRO A 39 -14.49 22.83 17.51
N VAL A 40 -13.57 23.61 16.96
CA VAL A 40 -13.18 23.55 15.55
C VAL A 40 -11.71 23.18 15.49
N SER A 41 -11.40 22.04 14.87
CA SER A 41 -10.02 21.62 14.62
C SER A 41 -9.58 22.13 13.26
N LEU A 42 -8.47 22.86 13.22
CA LEU A 42 -7.89 23.39 11.98
C LEU A 42 -6.43 22.96 11.88
N THR A 43 -6.05 22.41 10.73
CA THR A 43 -4.65 22.10 10.42
C THR A 43 -4.01 23.35 9.83
N CYS A 44 -2.96 23.88 10.48
CA CYS A 44 -2.15 24.94 9.89
C CYS A 44 -1.17 24.33 8.88
N GLN A 45 -1.58 24.25 7.61
CA GLN A 45 -0.64 23.98 6.51
C GLN A 45 0.17 25.25 6.25
N THR A 46 1.41 25.31 6.71
CA THR A 46 2.32 26.40 6.33
C THR A 46 2.62 26.35 4.84
N ALA A 47 2.71 27.53 4.22
CA ALA A 47 3.18 27.71 2.85
C ALA A 47 4.56 27.02 2.63
N PRO A 48 4.81 26.47 1.44
CA PRO A 48 6.05 25.74 1.14
C PRO A 48 7.27 26.67 1.26
N ARG A 49 8.18 26.37 2.19
CA ARG A 49 9.53 26.96 2.19
C ARG A 49 10.35 26.36 1.04
N ALA A 50 11.34 27.12 0.55
CA ALA A 50 12.18 26.73 -0.59
C ALA A 50 12.98 25.44 -0.32
N LEU A 51 12.53 24.36 -1.00
CA LEU A 51 13.10 23.05 -1.30
C LEU A 51 14.47 22.59 -0.77
N THR A 52 15.57 23.33 -0.92
CA THR A 52 16.92 22.83 -0.57
C THR A 52 17.15 22.81 0.94
N ASP A 53 16.51 23.74 1.65
CA ASP A 53 16.61 23.81 3.09
C ASP A 53 15.71 22.74 3.74
N PHE A 54 14.54 22.41 3.18
CA PHE A 54 13.65 21.43 3.82
C PHE A 54 14.14 19.98 3.76
N LEU A 55 14.68 19.50 2.63
CA LEU A 55 15.21 18.12 2.58
C LEU A 55 16.48 18.00 3.42
N SER A 56 17.35 19.00 3.37
CA SER A 56 18.53 19.03 4.22
C SER A 56 18.18 19.23 5.70
N GLU A 57 17.16 20.02 6.03
CA GLU A 57 16.61 20.18 7.39
C GLU A 57 15.84 18.96 7.84
N PHE A 58 15.13 18.22 6.99
CA PHE A 58 14.45 16.98 7.32
C PHE A 58 15.47 15.90 7.65
N VAL A 59 16.48 15.73 6.77
CA VAL A 59 17.62 14.84 7.02
C VAL A 59 18.37 15.28 8.28
N LYS A 60 18.70 16.58 8.43
CA LYS A 60 19.34 17.12 9.64
C LYS A 60 18.44 16.98 10.86
N HIS A 61 17.14 17.16 10.77
CA HIS A 61 16.19 17.02 11.88
C HIS A 61 16.16 15.56 12.32
N CYS A 62 16.08 14.63 11.37
CA CYS A 62 16.15 13.22 11.69
C CYS A 62 17.48 12.81 12.32
N LEU A 63 18.60 13.35 11.83
CA LEU A 63 19.93 13.13 12.40
C LEU A 63 20.14 13.82 13.75
N ASN A 64 19.70 15.08 13.90
CA ASN A 64 19.87 15.93 15.10
C ASN A 64 18.95 15.53 16.25
N CYS A 65 17.75 15.02 15.96
CA CYS A 65 16.86 14.46 16.98
C CYS A 65 17.38 13.12 17.53
N ASN A 66 18.58 12.66 17.14
CA ASN A 66 19.17 11.41 17.60
C ASN A 66 18.20 10.22 17.46
N LEU A 67 17.31 10.29 16.44
CA LEU A 67 16.14 9.41 16.25
C LEU A 67 16.52 7.92 16.17
N PHE A 68 17.80 7.64 15.93
CA PHE A 68 18.34 6.31 15.64
C PHE A 68 19.07 5.65 16.81
N TYR A 69 19.45 6.40 17.86
CA TYR A 69 20.15 5.83 19.03
C TYR A 69 19.32 5.86 20.31
N GLN A 70 18.30 6.72 20.43
CA GLN A 70 17.40 6.77 21.60
C GLN A 70 15.94 6.43 21.29
N GLY A 71 15.62 6.07 20.04
CA GLY A 71 14.26 5.83 19.57
C GLY A 71 13.48 7.12 19.35
N PHE A 72 12.41 7.07 18.57
CA PHE A 72 11.42 8.14 18.58
C PHE A 72 10.99 8.36 20.04
N ASN A 73 11.13 9.57 20.56
CA ASN A 73 10.40 9.91 21.77
C ASN A 73 8.92 9.69 21.46
N GLN A 74 8.20 9.03 22.37
CA GLN A 74 6.79 8.70 22.18
C GLN A 74 5.92 9.95 21.90
N GLU A 75 6.43 11.13 22.28
CA GLU A 75 5.83 12.45 22.07
C GLU A 75 5.99 12.98 20.63
N ASP A 76 6.95 12.49 19.84
CA ASP A 76 7.22 12.96 18.46
C ASP A 76 6.44 12.17 17.39
N VAL A 77 5.85 11.01 17.76
CA VAL A 77 4.98 10.26 16.86
C VAL A 77 3.56 10.82 16.97
N PRO A 78 2.93 11.27 15.87
CA PRO A 78 1.57 11.77 15.94
C PRO A 78 0.63 10.67 16.46
N ASP A 79 -0.22 11.02 17.41
CA ASP A 79 -1.27 10.11 17.87
C ASP A 79 -2.33 9.97 16.77
N LEU A 80 -2.24 8.86 16.04
CA LEU A 80 -3.17 8.48 14.98
C LEU A 80 -4.16 7.41 15.46
N SER A 81 -4.18 7.07 16.74
CA SER A 81 -4.91 5.90 17.29
C SER A 81 -6.42 6.01 17.11
N THR A 82 -6.97 7.22 17.09
CA THR A 82 -8.41 7.51 16.99
C THR A 82 -8.88 7.71 15.55
N VAL A 83 -7.98 7.86 14.59
CA VAL A 83 -8.32 8.22 13.20
C VAL A 83 -9.12 7.11 12.53
N GLY A 84 -10.32 7.46 12.04
CA GLY A 84 -11.21 6.56 11.31
C GLY A 84 -12.01 5.61 12.21
N THR A 85 -11.83 5.65 13.53
CA THR A 85 -12.54 4.76 14.47
C THR A 85 -14.05 4.98 14.48
N GLU A 86 -14.51 6.12 13.97
CA GLU A 86 -15.91 6.49 13.78
C GLU A 86 -16.55 5.91 12.50
N GLN A 87 -15.76 5.33 11.59
CA GLN A 87 -16.26 4.78 10.33
C GLN A 87 -17.08 3.50 10.56
N SER A 88 -18.19 3.34 9.83
CA SER A 88 -19.06 2.17 9.97
C SER A 88 -18.46 0.91 9.34
N CYS A 89 -18.69 -0.24 9.97
CA CYS A 89 -18.25 -1.57 9.53
C CYS A 89 -19.44 -2.55 9.39
N THR A 90 -20.60 -2.05 8.97
CA THR A 90 -21.87 -2.78 9.00
C THR A 90 -21.79 -4.06 8.16
N ALA A 91 -21.31 -3.97 6.92
CA ALA A 91 -21.20 -5.13 6.05
C ALA A 91 -20.25 -6.20 6.62
N ALA A 92 -19.14 -5.77 7.23
CA ALA A 92 -18.14 -6.66 7.82
C ALA A 92 -18.63 -7.38 9.09
N THR A 93 -19.67 -6.85 9.75
CA THR A 93 -20.22 -7.38 11.00
C THR A 93 -21.48 -8.22 10.81
N LEU A 94 -22.04 -8.27 9.59
CA LEU A 94 -23.15 -9.16 9.26
C LEU A 94 -22.81 -10.63 9.58
N PRO A 95 -23.73 -11.43 10.14
CA PRO A 95 -23.47 -12.81 10.54
C PRO A 95 -22.77 -13.67 9.47
N GLU A 96 -23.22 -13.55 8.23
CA GLU A 96 -22.70 -14.26 7.05
C GLU A 96 -21.28 -13.83 6.65
N ASN A 97 -20.82 -12.65 7.07
CA ASN A 97 -19.52 -12.09 6.71
C ASN A 97 -18.47 -12.21 7.82
N LYS A 98 -18.87 -12.51 9.06
CA LYS A 98 -17.94 -12.63 10.19
C LYS A 98 -16.83 -13.64 9.92
N SER A 99 -17.16 -14.79 9.32
CA SER A 99 -16.21 -15.85 8.97
C SER A 99 -15.28 -15.50 7.80
N LYS A 100 -15.58 -14.43 7.05
CA LYS A 100 -14.72 -13.92 5.96
C LYS A 100 -13.61 -13.01 6.48
N ASN A 101 -13.62 -12.65 7.77
CA ASN A 101 -12.60 -11.80 8.40
C ASN A 101 -11.55 -12.64 9.09
N ARG A 102 -10.27 -12.45 8.73
CA ARG A 102 -9.15 -13.12 9.41
C ARG A 102 -9.01 -12.67 10.86
N PHE A 103 -9.31 -11.39 11.13
CA PHE A 103 -9.24 -10.80 12.46
C PHE A 103 -10.53 -10.03 12.77
N THR A 104 -11.09 -10.26 13.96
CA THR A 104 -12.33 -9.63 14.41
C THR A 104 -12.20 -8.13 14.65
N ASN A 105 -10.98 -7.64 14.84
CA ASN A 105 -10.66 -6.23 15.07
C ASN A 105 -10.08 -5.52 13.83
N VAL A 106 -10.06 -6.16 12.66
CA VAL A 106 -9.62 -5.55 11.40
C VAL A 106 -10.73 -5.71 10.38
N LEU A 107 -11.67 -4.76 10.40
CA LEU A 107 -12.89 -4.81 9.60
C LEU A 107 -12.87 -3.75 8.51
N ALA A 108 -13.33 -4.09 7.32
CA ALA A 108 -13.41 -3.15 6.22
C ALA A 108 -14.50 -2.09 6.47
N TYR A 109 -14.15 -0.81 6.39
CA TYR A 109 -15.11 0.30 6.47
C TYR A 109 -16.08 0.30 5.29
N ASP A 110 -17.35 0.58 5.55
CA ASP A 110 -18.40 0.56 4.53
C ASP A 110 -18.18 1.61 3.43
N SER A 111 -17.59 2.76 3.80
CA SER A 111 -17.36 3.93 2.93
C SER A 111 -16.37 3.67 1.78
N SER A 112 -15.47 2.70 1.97
CA SER A 112 -14.34 2.45 1.06
C SER A 112 -14.14 0.97 0.74
N ARG A 113 -14.97 0.06 1.28
CA ARG A 113 -14.82 -1.39 1.04
C ARG A 113 -14.96 -1.70 -0.44
N VAL A 114 -14.21 -2.71 -0.88
CA VAL A 114 -14.43 -3.32 -2.19
C VAL A 114 -15.71 -4.15 -2.10
N LYS A 115 -16.56 -4.05 -3.13
CA LYS A 115 -17.81 -4.79 -3.23
C LYS A 115 -17.72 -5.75 -4.41
N LEU A 116 -17.99 -7.02 -4.17
CA LEU A 116 -18.02 -8.06 -5.20
C LEU A 116 -19.38 -8.07 -5.88
N ALA A 117 -19.43 -8.40 -7.16
CA ALA A 117 -20.69 -8.57 -7.86
C ALA A 117 -21.44 -9.80 -7.29
N ALA A 118 -22.74 -9.64 -7.07
CA ALA A 118 -23.60 -10.75 -6.64
C ALA A 118 -23.63 -11.83 -7.73
N GLN A 119 -23.20 -13.05 -7.40
CA GLN A 119 -23.26 -14.20 -8.32
C GLN A 119 -24.64 -14.87 -8.30
N THR A 120 -25.27 -14.90 -7.12
CA THR A 120 -26.64 -15.36 -6.89
C THR A 120 -27.33 -14.45 -5.86
N GLY A 121 -28.66 -14.46 -5.78
CA GLY A 121 -29.42 -13.60 -4.86
C GLY A 121 -29.15 -13.82 -3.36
N SER A 122 -28.35 -14.84 -2.99
CA SER A 122 -27.97 -15.18 -1.61
C SER A 122 -26.49 -14.92 -1.27
N ASP A 123 -25.63 -14.61 -2.25
CA ASP A 123 -24.20 -14.41 -1.99
C ASP A 123 -23.91 -13.00 -1.49
N SER A 124 -23.15 -12.89 -0.40
CA SER A 124 -22.72 -11.59 0.10
C SER A 124 -21.74 -10.92 -0.86
N ASP A 125 -21.89 -9.62 -1.06
CA ASP A 125 -20.98 -8.74 -1.83
C ASP A 125 -19.63 -8.48 -1.11
N TYR A 126 -19.42 -9.13 0.03
CA TYR A 126 -18.36 -8.78 0.96
C TYR A 126 -17.05 -9.52 0.71
N ILE A 127 -15.98 -8.71 0.70
CA ILE A 127 -14.60 -9.13 0.91
C ILE A 127 -13.93 -8.15 1.88
N ASN A 128 -13.02 -8.64 2.73
CA ASN A 128 -12.27 -7.77 3.64
C ASN A 128 -11.12 -7.07 2.90
N ALA A 129 -11.48 -6.01 2.18
CA ALA A 129 -10.56 -5.15 1.44
C ALA A 129 -11.14 -3.74 1.30
N ASN A 130 -10.30 -2.72 1.23
CA ASN A 130 -10.70 -1.33 1.02
C ASN A 130 -9.86 -0.69 -0.08
N TYR A 131 -10.48 0.21 -0.85
CA TYR A 131 -9.75 1.09 -1.75
C TYR A 131 -8.92 2.09 -0.96
N ILE A 132 -7.71 2.36 -1.44
CA ILE A 132 -6.82 3.39 -0.92
C ILE A 132 -6.44 4.34 -2.06
N HIS A 133 -6.57 5.63 -1.80
CA HIS A 133 -6.17 6.66 -2.75
C HIS A 133 -4.66 6.70 -2.95
N GLY A 134 -4.25 6.96 -4.18
CA GLY A 134 -2.85 7.11 -4.56
C GLY A 134 -2.31 8.52 -4.35
N TYR A 135 -1.12 8.74 -4.91
CA TYR A 135 -0.55 10.09 -5.00
C TYR A 135 -1.28 10.95 -6.04
N GLY A 136 -1.51 12.23 -5.72
CA GLY A 136 -2.20 13.19 -6.60
C GLY A 136 -3.69 12.86 -6.78
N LYS A 137 -4.22 13.04 -8.00
CA LYS A 137 -5.65 12.78 -8.32
C LYS A 137 -5.95 11.30 -8.62
N LYS A 138 -5.07 10.37 -8.25
CA LYS A 138 -5.23 8.94 -8.48
C LYS A 138 -6.16 8.33 -7.43
N ASN A 139 -7.47 8.43 -7.66
CA ASN A 139 -8.45 7.79 -6.80
C ASN A 139 -8.37 6.27 -6.91
N ASN A 140 -8.54 5.58 -5.77
CA ASN A 140 -8.58 4.11 -5.70
C ASN A 140 -7.41 3.43 -6.42
N GLN A 141 -6.18 3.96 -6.26
CA GLN A 141 -5.00 3.40 -6.92
C GLN A 141 -4.62 2.02 -6.35
N TYR A 142 -4.95 1.78 -5.09
CA TYR A 142 -4.65 0.52 -4.40
C TYR A 142 -5.91 -0.11 -3.84
N ILE A 143 -5.87 -1.42 -3.66
CA ILE A 143 -6.75 -2.16 -2.76
C ILE A 143 -5.89 -2.70 -1.62
N ALA A 144 -6.15 -2.28 -0.39
CA ALA A 144 -5.56 -2.89 0.80
C ALA A 144 -6.45 -4.04 1.26
N ALA A 145 -5.97 -5.28 1.12
CA ALA A 145 -6.74 -6.50 1.39
C ALA A 145 -6.10 -7.34 2.50
N GLN A 146 -6.92 -8.13 3.22
CA GLN A 146 -6.37 -9.19 4.07
C GLN A 146 -5.74 -10.31 3.23
N GLY A 147 -4.81 -11.05 3.81
CA GLY A 147 -4.37 -12.32 3.22
C GLY A 147 -5.53 -13.32 3.23
N PRO A 148 -5.94 -13.86 2.07
CA PRO A 148 -7.15 -14.69 1.97
C PRO A 148 -7.13 -15.87 2.93
N LEU A 149 -8.30 -16.25 3.42
CA LEU A 149 -8.57 -17.46 4.18
C LEU A 149 -8.88 -18.61 3.21
N PRO A 150 -8.82 -19.88 3.65
CA PRO A 150 -9.28 -21.01 2.83
C PRO A 150 -10.67 -20.79 2.22
N SER A 151 -11.59 -20.22 3.00
CA SER A 151 -12.97 -19.92 2.58
C SER A 151 -13.11 -18.70 1.68
N THR A 152 -12.07 -17.87 1.53
CA THR A 152 -12.15 -16.60 0.77
C THR A 152 -11.15 -16.52 -0.38
N VAL A 153 -10.47 -17.62 -0.74
CA VAL A 153 -9.57 -17.64 -1.91
C VAL A 153 -10.34 -17.33 -3.20
N ASN A 154 -11.54 -17.91 -3.35
CA ASN A 154 -12.39 -17.64 -4.52
C ASN A 154 -12.84 -16.17 -4.57
N ASP A 155 -13.24 -15.61 -3.43
CA ASP A 155 -13.59 -14.19 -3.30
C ASP A 155 -12.40 -13.28 -3.67
N PHE A 156 -11.17 -13.66 -3.30
CA PHE A 156 -9.96 -12.91 -3.61
C PHE A 156 -9.67 -12.87 -5.12
N TRP A 157 -9.72 -14.01 -5.82
CA TRP A 157 -9.54 -14.02 -7.28
C TRP A 157 -10.69 -13.33 -8.01
N ARG A 158 -11.92 -13.48 -7.52
CA ARG A 158 -13.07 -12.72 -8.02
C ARG A 158 -12.84 -11.21 -7.91
N MET A 159 -12.33 -10.74 -6.76
CA MET A 159 -11.93 -9.34 -6.58
C MET A 159 -10.89 -8.91 -7.62
N VAL A 160 -9.80 -9.68 -7.78
CA VAL A 160 -8.74 -9.37 -8.76
C VAL A 160 -9.31 -9.25 -10.17
N TRP A 161 -10.20 -10.17 -10.56
CA TRP A 161 -10.86 -10.16 -11.86
C TRP A 161 -11.82 -8.97 -12.06
N GLU A 162 -12.76 -8.77 -11.13
CA GLU A 162 -13.79 -7.73 -11.24
C GLU A 162 -13.19 -6.33 -11.20
N GLN A 163 -12.13 -6.14 -10.40
CA GLN A 163 -11.41 -4.87 -10.30
C GLN A 163 -10.41 -4.66 -11.43
N LYS A 164 -10.26 -5.63 -12.34
CA LYS A 164 -9.28 -5.59 -13.45
C LYS A 164 -7.85 -5.36 -12.95
N SER A 165 -7.54 -5.85 -11.75
CA SER A 165 -6.22 -5.72 -11.13
C SER A 165 -5.21 -6.59 -11.86
N SER A 166 -4.19 -5.98 -12.44
CA SER A 166 -3.08 -6.67 -13.10
C SER A 166 -1.88 -6.91 -12.17
N VAL A 167 -1.87 -6.29 -10.99
CA VAL A 167 -0.74 -6.37 -10.04
C VAL A 167 -1.23 -6.73 -8.66
N ILE A 168 -0.59 -7.75 -8.07
CA ILE A 168 -0.74 -8.15 -6.67
C ILE A 168 0.61 -7.95 -5.96
N VAL A 169 0.60 -7.35 -4.78
CA VAL A 169 1.76 -7.20 -3.92
C VAL A 169 1.49 -7.89 -2.59
N MET A 170 2.23 -8.97 -2.33
CA MET A 170 2.14 -9.80 -1.15
C MET A 170 3.32 -9.52 -0.22
N LEU A 171 3.05 -9.09 1.01
CA LEU A 171 4.06 -8.66 2.00
C LEU A 171 4.14 -9.59 3.22
N THR A 172 3.83 -10.88 3.03
CA THR A 172 3.84 -11.87 4.11
C THR A 172 4.09 -13.24 3.52
N ASN A 173 4.85 -14.07 4.22
CA ASN A 173 4.89 -15.50 3.89
C ASN A 173 3.57 -16.14 4.32
N CYS A 174 3.15 -17.23 3.67
CA CYS A 174 1.90 -17.92 4.03
C CYS A 174 1.91 -18.38 5.50
N THR A 175 3.08 -18.84 5.97
CA THR A 175 3.34 -19.19 7.36
C THR A 175 4.56 -18.43 7.85
N GLU A 176 4.46 -17.82 9.03
CA GLU A 176 5.57 -17.18 9.73
C GLU A 176 5.61 -17.72 11.15
N GLY A 177 6.79 -18.18 11.57
CA GLY A 177 6.92 -19.01 12.77
C GLY A 177 6.03 -20.25 12.66
N LYS A 178 5.02 -20.34 13.53
CA LYS A 178 4.03 -21.44 13.55
C LYS A 178 2.61 -20.97 13.20
N LYS A 179 2.46 -19.75 12.68
CA LYS A 179 1.15 -19.12 12.46
C LYS A 179 0.90 -18.94 10.97
N ILE A 180 -0.28 -19.39 10.52
CA ILE A 180 -0.77 -19.13 9.16
C ILE A 180 -1.18 -17.66 9.07
N LYS A 181 -0.48 -16.92 8.21
CA LYS A 181 -0.72 -15.48 7.96
C LYS A 181 -1.55 -15.24 6.72
N CYS A 182 -1.43 -16.12 5.72
CA CYS A 182 -2.11 -16.04 4.43
C CYS A 182 -2.29 -17.45 3.87
N GLU A 183 -3.41 -17.73 3.23
CA GLU A 183 -3.59 -18.96 2.47
C GLU A 183 -2.72 -18.95 1.20
N HIS A 184 -2.29 -20.13 0.75
CA HIS A 184 -1.60 -20.28 -0.54
C HIS A 184 -2.65 -20.20 -1.65
N TYR A 185 -2.96 -18.97 -2.08
CA TYR A 185 -4.08 -18.72 -3.00
C TYR A 185 -3.74 -18.91 -4.48
N TRP A 186 -2.54 -19.38 -4.83
CA TRP A 186 -2.12 -19.62 -6.22
C TRP A 186 -1.82 -21.11 -6.47
N PRO A 187 -1.73 -21.56 -7.73
CA PRO A 187 -1.43 -22.96 -8.06
C PRO A 187 -0.11 -23.45 -7.44
N LEU A 188 -0.05 -24.73 -7.05
CA LEU A 188 1.17 -25.34 -6.49
C LEU A 188 2.20 -25.70 -7.57
N ASP A 189 1.73 -25.87 -8.80
CA ASP A 189 2.52 -26.20 -9.97
C ASP A 189 2.02 -25.42 -11.20
N TYR A 190 2.56 -25.71 -12.38
CA TYR A 190 2.18 -25.06 -13.63
C TYR A 190 0.83 -25.54 -14.19
N LYS A 191 0.08 -26.39 -13.46
CA LYS A 191 -1.25 -26.83 -13.91
C LYS A 191 -2.31 -25.79 -13.54
N PRO A 192 -3.29 -25.55 -14.43
CA PRO A 192 -4.41 -24.68 -14.11
C PRO A 192 -5.16 -25.15 -12.87
N CYS A 193 -5.44 -24.23 -11.95
CA CYS A 193 -6.30 -24.46 -10.79
C CYS A 193 -7.56 -23.58 -10.91
N LEU A 194 -8.72 -24.16 -10.57
CA LEU A 194 -10.00 -23.44 -10.61
C LEU A 194 -10.29 -22.77 -9.27
N TYR A 195 -10.50 -21.46 -9.30
CA TYR A 195 -10.93 -20.65 -8.15
C TYR A 195 -12.25 -19.97 -8.46
N GLY A 196 -13.36 -20.54 -7.97
CA GLY A 196 -14.70 -20.14 -8.42
C GLY A 196 -14.89 -20.47 -9.89
N ASN A 197 -15.00 -19.46 -10.74
CA ASN A 197 -15.14 -19.56 -12.21
C ASN A 197 -13.89 -19.08 -12.97
N LEU A 198 -12.76 -18.95 -12.28
CA LEU A 198 -11.51 -18.45 -12.85
C LEU A 198 -10.45 -19.57 -12.82
N TRP A 199 -9.98 -19.96 -13.99
CA TRP A 199 -8.80 -20.81 -14.14
C TRP A 199 -7.55 -19.93 -13.98
N VAL A 200 -6.73 -20.22 -12.98
CA VAL A 200 -5.47 -19.51 -12.73
C VAL A 200 -4.34 -20.47 -13.00
N THR A 201 -3.39 -20.04 -13.84
CA THR A 201 -2.23 -20.84 -14.24
C THR A 201 -0.97 -20.02 -14.02
N ILE A 202 0.06 -20.61 -13.41
CA ILE A 202 1.39 -19.99 -13.35
C ILE A 202 2.03 -20.07 -14.73
N GLN A 203 2.44 -18.93 -15.28
CA GLN A 203 3.25 -18.87 -16.50
C GLN A 203 4.74 -18.85 -16.16
N SER A 204 5.14 -18.06 -15.17
CA SER A 204 6.52 -17.98 -14.72
C SER A 204 6.61 -17.74 -13.21
N GLU A 205 7.70 -18.23 -12.62
CA GLU A 205 8.07 -17.97 -11.23
C GLU A 205 9.57 -17.69 -11.18
N GLN A 206 9.96 -16.52 -10.65
CA GLN A 206 11.34 -16.10 -10.46
C GLN A 206 11.57 -15.85 -8.97
N LYS A 207 12.47 -16.63 -8.36
CA LYS A 207 12.78 -16.54 -6.93
C LYS A 207 14.09 -15.80 -6.74
N GLU A 208 14.00 -14.63 -6.12
CA GLU A 208 15.14 -13.86 -5.63
C GLU A 208 15.35 -14.11 -4.13
N SER A 209 16.42 -13.55 -3.56
CA SER A 209 16.73 -13.68 -2.14
C SER A 209 15.61 -13.13 -1.23
N CYS A 210 15.06 -11.97 -1.59
CA CYS A 210 14.15 -11.21 -0.71
C CYS A 210 12.72 -11.10 -1.25
N TRP A 211 12.48 -11.60 -2.47
CA TRP A 211 11.15 -11.65 -3.06
C TRP A 211 11.00 -12.75 -4.09
N THR A 212 9.76 -13.04 -4.47
CA THR A 212 9.41 -13.93 -5.58
C THR A 212 8.48 -13.19 -6.53
N LEU A 213 8.76 -13.26 -7.82
CA LEU A 213 7.88 -12.76 -8.87
C LEU A 213 7.13 -13.92 -9.51
N ARG A 214 5.82 -13.77 -9.67
CA ARG A 214 4.99 -14.75 -10.37
C ARG A 214 4.16 -14.06 -11.43
N GLU A 215 4.13 -14.63 -12.63
CA GLU A 215 3.18 -14.25 -13.66
C GLU A 215 2.10 -15.32 -13.74
N PHE A 216 0.84 -14.89 -13.68
CA PHE A 216 -0.32 -15.73 -13.83
C PHE A 216 -1.07 -15.36 -15.10
N VAL A 217 -1.63 -16.37 -15.76
CA VAL A 217 -2.76 -16.17 -16.68
C VAL A 217 -4.04 -16.59 -15.96
N ILE A 218 -4.99 -15.67 -15.92
CA ILE A 218 -6.33 -15.90 -15.39
C ILE A 218 -7.33 -15.95 -16.54
N LYS A 219 -8.09 -17.03 -16.62
CA LYS A 219 -9.09 -17.27 -17.66
C LYS A 219 -10.47 -17.42 -17.03
N ASN A 220 -11.43 -16.63 -17.49
CA ASN A 220 -12.82 -16.75 -17.07
C ASN A 220 -13.50 -17.89 -17.82
N GLU A 221 -14.06 -18.85 -17.09
CA GLU A 221 -14.70 -20.04 -17.69
C GLU A 221 -15.92 -19.68 -18.54
N SER A 222 -16.68 -18.65 -18.14
CA SER A 222 -17.92 -18.27 -18.81
C SER A 222 -17.69 -17.42 -20.06
N SER A 223 -16.76 -16.47 -20.01
CA SER A 223 -16.50 -15.56 -21.15
C SER A 223 -15.33 -16.00 -22.03
N SER A 224 -14.51 -16.96 -21.58
CA SER A 224 -13.22 -17.31 -22.18
C SER A 224 -12.22 -16.14 -22.28
N GLU A 225 -12.49 -15.01 -21.61
CA GLU A 225 -11.58 -13.87 -21.52
C GLU A 225 -10.35 -14.26 -20.69
N GLU A 226 -9.17 -13.88 -21.16
CA GLU A 226 -7.88 -14.12 -20.49
C GLU A 226 -7.21 -12.80 -20.12
N ARG A 227 -6.57 -12.78 -18.95
CA ARG A 227 -5.78 -11.63 -18.47
C ARG A 227 -4.50 -12.12 -17.80
N THR A 228 -3.46 -11.29 -17.87
CA THR A 228 -2.22 -11.54 -17.15
C THR A 228 -2.23 -10.78 -15.82
N VAL A 229 -1.79 -11.44 -14.75
CA VAL A 229 -1.61 -10.84 -13.42
C VAL A 229 -0.22 -11.15 -12.91
N THR A 230 0.50 -10.11 -12.49
CA THR A 230 1.82 -10.24 -11.88
C THR A 230 1.72 -10.13 -10.37
N GLN A 231 2.23 -11.11 -9.63
CA GLN A 231 2.38 -11.04 -8.18
C GLN A 231 3.84 -10.77 -7.80
N PHE A 232 4.02 -9.74 -6.99
CA PHE A 232 5.26 -9.40 -6.31
C PHE A 232 5.16 -9.85 -4.86
N HIS A 233 5.88 -10.89 -4.48
CA HIS A 233 5.84 -11.44 -3.12
C HIS A 233 7.13 -11.11 -2.37
N PHE A 234 7.09 -10.13 -1.46
CA PHE A 234 8.21 -9.80 -0.59
C PHE A 234 8.30 -10.82 0.55
N THR A 235 9.37 -11.62 0.56
CA THR A 235 9.55 -12.77 1.45
C THR A 235 10.44 -12.47 2.66
N ALA A 236 11.21 -11.37 2.61
CA ALA A 236 12.19 -11.00 3.63
C ALA A 236 11.61 -10.24 4.84
N TRP A 237 10.31 -9.93 4.88
CA TRP A 237 9.73 -9.25 6.04
C TRP A 237 9.68 -10.20 7.26
N PRO A 238 10.31 -9.87 8.40
CA PRO A 238 10.36 -10.75 9.56
C PRO A 238 8.99 -10.94 10.24
N ASP A 239 8.81 -12.08 10.93
CA ASP A 239 7.59 -12.39 11.70
C ASP A 239 7.32 -11.34 12.80
N HIS A 240 8.39 -10.81 13.40
CA HIS A 240 8.33 -9.77 14.43
C HIS A 240 9.01 -8.48 13.95
N GLY A 241 8.32 -7.35 14.13
CA GLY A 241 8.87 -6.02 13.86
C GLY A 241 8.93 -5.64 12.38
N VAL A 242 10.05 -5.06 11.99
CA VAL A 242 10.35 -4.51 10.67
C VAL A 242 11.68 -5.07 10.16
N PRO A 243 11.95 -5.07 8.84
CA PRO A 243 13.26 -5.45 8.32
C PRO A 243 14.40 -4.68 8.99
N GLU A 244 15.55 -5.32 9.18
CA GLU A 244 16.73 -4.68 9.79
C GLU A 244 17.34 -3.62 8.87
N ARG A 245 17.21 -3.82 7.55
CA ARG A 245 17.69 -2.90 6.51
C ARG A 245 16.52 -2.44 5.64
N THR A 246 16.69 -1.26 5.05
CA THR A 246 15.66 -0.61 4.22
C THR A 246 15.82 -0.84 2.72
N ASP A 247 17.04 -1.16 2.28
CA ASP A 247 17.44 -1.33 0.89
C ASP A 247 16.57 -2.35 0.16
N GLU A 248 16.31 -3.50 0.78
CA GLU A 248 15.47 -4.56 0.19
C GLU A 248 14.04 -4.08 -0.10
N LEU A 249 13.40 -3.37 0.85
CA LEU A 249 12.03 -2.88 0.65
C LEU A 249 11.99 -1.72 -0.35
N ILE A 250 13.00 -0.83 -0.33
CA ILE A 250 13.13 0.27 -1.29
C ILE A 250 13.28 -0.29 -2.71
N GLN A 251 14.18 -1.26 -2.90
CA GLN A 251 14.40 -1.93 -4.18
C GLN A 251 13.14 -2.67 -4.64
N PHE A 252 12.51 -3.44 -3.75
CA PHE A 252 11.26 -4.13 -4.06
C PHE A 252 10.16 -3.15 -4.52
N ARG A 253 9.98 -2.03 -3.79
CA ARG A 253 9.05 -0.97 -4.19
C ARG A 253 9.39 -0.40 -5.57
N TRP A 254 10.67 -0.19 -5.87
CA TRP A 254 11.11 0.31 -7.17
C TRP A 254 10.73 -0.67 -8.29
N ILE A 255 11.01 -1.97 -8.14
CA ILE A 255 10.63 -3.00 -9.12
C ILE A 255 9.12 -3.02 -9.37
N VAL A 256 8.31 -3.00 -8.30
CA VAL A 256 6.84 -2.94 -8.40
C VAL A 256 6.39 -1.69 -9.18
N ARG A 257 6.97 -0.52 -8.86
CA ARG A 257 6.62 0.75 -9.51
C ARG A 257 6.98 0.76 -10.98
N GLN A 258 8.18 0.29 -11.33
CA GLN A 258 8.61 0.16 -12.72
C GLN A 258 7.62 -0.70 -13.52
N HIS A 259 7.22 -1.86 -13.00
CA HIS A 259 6.23 -2.71 -13.66
C HIS A 259 4.89 -2.00 -13.89
N ILE A 260 4.36 -1.31 -12.86
CA ILE A 260 3.10 -0.56 -12.96
C ILE A 260 3.18 0.56 -14.02
N GLU A 261 4.34 1.20 -14.16
CA GLU A 261 4.56 2.30 -15.11
C GLU A 261 4.80 1.78 -16.54
N THR A 262 5.46 0.64 -16.71
CA THR A 262 5.69 0.00 -18.01
C THR A 262 4.43 -0.63 -18.59
N PHE A 263 3.58 -1.24 -17.74
CA PHE A 263 2.37 -1.95 -18.17
C PHE A 263 1.11 -1.29 -17.59
N PRO A 264 0.69 -0.12 -18.12
CA PRO A 264 -0.46 0.63 -17.59
C PRO A 264 -1.78 -0.06 -17.97
N PHE A 265 -2.12 -1.16 -17.31
CA PHE A 265 -3.45 -1.77 -17.31
C PHE A 265 -4.29 -1.26 -16.12
N SER A 266 -5.62 -1.26 -16.29
CA SER A 266 -6.53 -0.23 -15.78
C SER A 266 -7.20 -0.46 -14.41
N GLY A 267 -6.66 -1.37 -13.58
CA GLY A 267 -7.20 -1.67 -12.25
C GLY A 267 -6.29 -1.25 -11.08
N PRO A 268 -6.83 -1.19 -9.85
CA PRO A 268 -6.03 -0.93 -8.65
C PRO A 268 -5.00 -2.03 -8.41
N THR A 269 -3.83 -1.65 -7.88
CA THR A 269 -2.84 -2.60 -7.36
C THR A 269 -3.36 -3.22 -6.06
N VAL A 270 -3.54 -4.54 -6.02
CA VAL A 270 -3.92 -5.23 -4.79
C VAL A 270 -2.69 -5.38 -3.92
N VAL A 271 -2.70 -4.83 -2.72
CA VAL A 271 -1.60 -4.95 -1.74
C VAL A 271 -2.14 -5.64 -0.50
N HIS A 272 -1.50 -6.73 -0.08
CA HIS A 272 -1.94 -7.48 1.09
C HIS A 272 -0.77 -7.99 1.92
N CYS A 273 -1.05 -8.27 3.19
CA CYS A 273 -0.17 -9.02 4.08
C CYS A 273 -1.04 -10.08 4.79
N SER A 274 -1.01 -10.15 6.12
CA SER A 274 -1.95 -10.96 6.88
C SER A 274 -3.27 -10.23 7.11
N ALA A 275 -3.25 -9.13 7.89
CA ALA A 275 -4.44 -8.32 8.16
C ALA A 275 -4.74 -7.29 7.07
N GLY A 276 -3.76 -6.99 6.20
CA GLY A 276 -3.92 -5.97 5.16
C GLY A 276 -3.83 -4.53 5.69
N VAL A 277 -3.11 -4.29 6.79
CA VAL A 277 -3.04 -2.97 7.44
C VAL A 277 -1.61 -2.52 7.80
N GLY A 278 -0.83 -3.38 8.46
CA GLY A 278 0.53 -3.06 8.91
C GLY A 278 1.52 -2.91 7.75
N ARG A 279 2.11 -4.03 7.30
CA ARG A 279 3.07 -4.07 6.18
C ARG A 279 2.49 -3.49 4.90
N THR A 280 1.22 -3.82 4.60
CA THR A 280 0.44 -3.24 3.51
C THR A 280 0.42 -1.72 3.56
N GLY A 281 0.09 -1.14 4.72
CA GLY A 281 0.09 0.31 4.88
C GLY A 281 1.48 0.90 4.76
N THR A 282 2.50 0.25 5.32
CA THR A 282 3.89 0.68 5.18
C THR A 282 4.32 0.77 3.72
N LEU A 283 4.09 -0.26 2.90
CA LEU A 283 4.49 -0.18 1.49
C LEU A 283 3.72 0.92 0.74
N ILE A 284 2.40 1.02 0.94
CA ILE A 284 1.57 2.02 0.24
C ILE A 284 2.00 3.45 0.62
N VAL A 285 2.26 3.73 1.90
CA VAL A 285 2.74 5.05 2.34
C VAL A 285 4.11 5.35 1.76
N LEU A 286 5.06 4.41 1.85
CA LEU A 286 6.40 4.59 1.27
C LEU A 286 6.28 4.96 -0.21
N ASP A 287 5.45 4.23 -0.94
CA ASP A 287 5.27 4.43 -2.35
C ASP A 287 4.61 5.77 -2.72
N ILE A 288 3.57 6.20 -1.99
CA ILE A 288 2.89 7.48 -2.20
C ILE A 288 3.83 8.65 -1.87
N VAL A 289 4.53 8.56 -0.74
CA VAL A 289 5.42 9.63 -0.27
C VAL A 289 6.63 9.79 -1.18
N LEU A 290 7.22 8.69 -1.68
CA LEU A 290 8.31 8.81 -2.66
C LEU A 290 7.85 9.43 -3.98
N GLN A 291 6.62 9.14 -4.45
CA GLN A 291 6.03 9.86 -5.59
C GLN A 291 5.84 11.36 -5.32
N GLN A 292 5.42 11.72 -4.10
CA GLN A 292 5.25 13.11 -3.67
C GLN A 292 6.58 13.85 -3.60
N ILE A 293 7.60 13.23 -3.00
CA ILE A 293 8.97 13.76 -2.97
C ILE A 293 9.50 13.98 -4.38
N ASP A 294 9.28 13.02 -5.28
CA ASP A 294 9.81 13.11 -6.63
C ASP A 294 9.20 14.28 -7.41
N LYS A 295 7.90 14.57 -7.22
CA LYS A 295 7.14 15.56 -8.01
C LYS A 295 6.99 16.92 -7.35
N GLU A 296 6.70 16.95 -6.05
CA GLU A 296 6.43 18.17 -5.28
C GLU A 296 7.58 18.55 -4.35
N LYS A 297 8.49 17.61 -4.07
CA LYS A 297 9.62 17.81 -3.14
C LYS A 297 9.14 18.16 -1.73
N LEU A 298 7.96 17.62 -1.38
CA LEU A 298 7.31 17.72 -0.08
C LEU A 298 7.17 16.33 0.55
N VAL A 299 7.16 16.28 1.88
CA VAL A 299 6.97 15.05 2.66
C VAL A 299 5.83 15.28 3.65
N SER A 300 4.82 14.42 3.62
CA SER A 300 3.86 14.32 4.74
C SER A 300 3.46 12.88 5.01
N ILE A 301 4.29 12.18 5.79
CA ILE A 301 4.06 10.79 6.18
C ILE A 301 2.81 10.70 7.09
N ALA A 302 2.71 11.59 8.09
CA ALA A 302 1.57 11.63 9.02
C ALA A 302 0.24 11.84 8.29
N ASP A 303 0.16 12.83 7.38
CA ASP A 303 -1.08 13.08 6.64
C ASP A 303 -1.42 11.93 5.68
N CYS A 304 -0.41 11.28 5.10
CA CYS A 304 -0.62 10.10 4.27
C CYS A 304 -1.22 8.95 5.10
N VAL A 305 -0.65 8.64 6.26
CA VAL A 305 -1.18 7.61 7.17
C VAL A 305 -2.58 7.99 7.66
N HIS A 306 -2.80 9.25 8.04
CA HIS A 306 -4.11 9.76 8.47
C HIS A 306 -5.18 9.52 7.38
N ARG A 307 -4.93 9.96 6.14
CA ARG A 307 -5.85 9.74 5.02
C ARG A 307 -6.11 8.26 4.76
N MET A 308 -5.08 7.41 4.84
CA MET A 308 -5.24 5.96 4.68
C MET A 308 -6.06 5.34 5.82
N ARG A 309 -5.91 5.84 7.06
CA ARG A 309 -6.70 5.40 8.23
C ARG A 309 -8.16 5.82 8.18
N LEU A 310 -8.52 6.84 7.40
CA LEU A 310 -9.92 7.14 7.07
C LEU A 310 -10.52 6.14 6.07
N SER A 311 -9.69 5.47 5.26
CA SER A 311 -10.15 4.48 4.28
C SER A 311 -10.06 3.04 4.78
N ARG A 312 -9.15 2.69 5.69
CA ARG A 312 -9.06 1.34 6.27
C ARG A 312 -8.47 1.43 7.68
N PRO A 313 -8.95 0.65 8.67
CA PRO A 313 -8.42 0.76 10.03
C PRO A 313 -6.94 0.41 10.11
N LEU A 314 -6.24 1.00 11.08
CA LEU A 314 -4.91 0.59 11.53
C LEU A 314 -3.81 0.56 10.45
N MET A 315 -3.99 1.28 9.33
CA MET A 315 -2.95 1.40 8.31
C MET A 315 -1.66 1.93 8.94
N VAL A 316 -0.53 1.24 8.69
CA VAL A 316 0.72 1.38 9.46
C VAL A 316 0.43 1.12 10.94
N GLN A 317 0.39 -0.15 11.30
CA GLN A 317 -0.23 -0.64 12.54
C GLN A 317 0.61 -0.36 13.79
N THR A 318 1.93 -0.35 13.66
CA THR A 318 2.85 -0.27 14.81
C THR A 318 3.75 0.96 14.71
N GLN A 319 4.23 1.43 15.85
CA GLN A 319 5.21 2.51 15.91
C GLN A 319 6.48 2.13 15.13
N SER A 320 7.00 0.91 15.28
CA SER A 320 8.18 0.44 14.56
C SER A 320 8.02 0.53 13.04
N GLN A 321 6.83 0.23 12.50
CA GLN A 321 6.53 0.40 11.07
C GLN A 321 6.53 1.88 10.65
N TYR A 322 6.05 2.77 11.51
CA TYR A 322 6.06 4.21 11.26
C TYR A 322 7.50 4.78 11.28
N VAL A 323 8.33 4.35 12.23
CA VAL A 323 9.76 4.70 12.27
C VAL A 323 10.49 4.15 11.06
N PHE A 324 10.24 2.89 10.70
CA PHE A 324 10.85 2.24 9.53
C PHE A 324 10.50 2.96 8.21
N LEU A 325 9.28 3.50 8.08
CA LEU A 325 8.90 4.36 6.96
C LEU A 325 9.82 5.59 6.83
N HIS A 326 10.11 6.26 7.93
CA HIS A 326 11.01 7.41 7.95
C HIS A 326 12.41 6.99 7.49
N GLN A 327 12.91 5.85 8.00
CA GLN A 327 14.19 5.27 7.59
C GLN A 327 14.24 5.02 6.09
N CYS A 328 13.25 4.32 5.53
CA CYS A 328 13.19 4.04 4.10
C CYS A 328 13.20 5.31 3.24
N ILE A 329 12.48 6.35 3.68
CA ILE A 329 12.41 7.62 2.95
C ILE A 329 13.75 8.36 2.97
N MET A 330 14.44 8.43 4.10
CA MET A 330 15.76 9.06 4.16
C MET A 330 16.79 8.31 3.34
N ASP A 331 16.82 6.98 3.45
CA ASP A 331 17.79 6.16 2.70
C ASP A 331 17.55 6.28 1.19
N SER A 332 16.28 6.38 0.77
CA SER A 332 15.92 6.65 -0.64
C SER A 332 16.39 8.03 -1.14
N LEU A 333 16.51 9.01 -0.25
CA LEU A 333 17.01 10.36 -0.58
C LEU A 333 18.54 10.38 -0.64
N GLN A 334 19.22 9.73 0.31
CA GLN A 334 20.68 9.69 0.39
C GLN A 334 21.30 8.92 -0.79
N GLN A 335 20.67 7.83 -1.24
CA GLN A 335 21.14 7.08 -2.41
C GLN A 335 21.16 7.93 -3.70
N LYS A 336 20.32 8.97 -3.79
CA LYS A 336 20.30 9.90 -4.94
C LYS A 336 21.44 10.93 -4.90
N GLU A 337 22.02 11.21 -3.74
CA GLU A 337 23.16 12.14 -3.59
C GLU A 337 24.53 11.45 -3.75
N GLY A 338 24.59 10.11 -3.62
CA GLY A 338 25.84 9.32 -3.63
C GLY A 338 26.05 8.37 -4.81
N SER A 339 25.09 8.21 -5.72
CA SER A 339 25.24 7.26 -6.84
C SER A 339 24.27 7.57 -7.96
N ILE A 340 24.78 7.74 -9.19
CA ILE A 340 24.04 7.36 -10.40
C ILE A 340 24.09 5.83 -10.38
N PRO A 341 23.01 5.09 -10.11
CA PRO A 341 23.02 3.66 -10.39
C PRO A 341 23.01 3.57 -11.91
N GLU A 342 24.12 3.13 -12.50
CA GLU A 342 24.05 2.63 -13.88
C GLU A 342 22.94 1.57 -13.92
N PRO A 343 22.10 1.56 -14.97
CA PRO A 343 21.11 0.52 -15.12
C PRO A 343 21.83 -0.82 -15.11
N ILE A 344 21.55 -1.66 -14.12
CA ILE A 344 21.94 -3.07 -14.11
C ILE A 344 21.06 -3.77 -15.14
N TYR A 345 21.32 -3.48 -16.42
CA TYR A 345 20.85 -4.20 -17.59
C TYR A 345 21.81 -3.96 -18.75
N GLU A 346 23.09 -4.28 -18.52
CA GLU A 346 24.00 -4.67 -19.59
C GLU A 346 24.67 -5.99 -19.22
N ASN A 347 23.95 -7.06 -19.58
CA ASN A 347 24.43 -8.36 -20.07
C ASN A 347 23.14 -9.14 -20.40
N SER A 348 22.52 -8.99 -21.57
CA SER A 348 22.96 -9.51 -22.86
C SER A 348 23.31 -11.01 -22.83
N ASP A 349 22.45 -11.82 -22.23
CA ASP A 349 22.34 -13.24 -22.57
C ASP A 349 21.03 -13.49 -23.35
N MET A 350 21.14 -13.21 -24.66
CA MET A 350 20.62 -14.01 -25.77
C MET A 350 19.15 -14.46 -25.69
N ILE A 351 18.22 -13.92 -26.48
CA ILE A 351 18.18 -14.05 -27.96
C ILE A 351 19.05 -15.22 -28.48
N PHE A 352 18.82 -16.43 -27.98
CA PHE A 352 19.15 -17.68 -28.67
C PHE A 352 18.01 -18.68 -28.44
N ALA A 353 16.87 -18.44 -29.10
CA ALA A 353 15.85 -19.46 -29.25
C ALA A 353 15.15 -19.47 -30.61
N ASN A 354 15.24 -18.41 -31.45
CA ASN A 354 14.48 -18.38 -32.71
C ASN A 354 15.29 -18.08 -33.99
N ALA A 355 16.62 -18.21 -33.97
CA ALA A 355 17.44 -18.16 -35.20
C ALA A 355 17.98 -19.52 -35.68
N LEU A 356 17.78 -20.59 -34.90
CA LEU A 356 18.01 -21.98 -35.31
C LEU A 356 16.73 -22.68 -35.79
N ALA A 357 15.55 -22.24 -35.32
CA ALA A 357 14.25 -22.77 -35.75
C ALA A 357 13.78 -22.27 -37.14
N LEU A 358 14.59 -21.45 -37.84
CA LEU A 358 14.29 -20.95 -39.20
C LEU A 358 15.37 -21.33 -40.23
N LYS A 359 16.31 -22.24 -39.88
CA LYS A 359 17.31 -22.80 -40.82
C LYS A 359 17.16 -24.30 -41.10
N GLU A 360 16.18 -24.98 -40.52
CA GLU A 360 15.87 -26.40 -40.79
C GLU A 360 14.58 -26.65 -41.59
N TYR A 361 14.08 -25.64 -42.31
CA TYR A 361 13.02 -25.84 -43.32
C TYR A 361 13.45 -25.29 -44.67
N LEU A 362 14.48 -25.91 -45.25
CA LEU A 362 14.64 -25.98 -46.70
C LEU A 362 14.62 -27.47 -47.09
N PRO A 363 13.63 -27.91 -47.90
CA PRO A 363 13.57 -29.29 -48.34
C PRO A 363 14.78 -29.60 -49.23
N ALA A 364 15.47 -30.68 -48.91
CA ALA A 364 16.37 -31.32 -49.88
C ALA A 364 15.52 -31.77 -51.08
N SER A 365 15.63 -31.04 -52.19
CA SER A 365 15.18 -31.56 -53.48
C SER A 365 16.02 -32.78 -53.86
N PRO A 366 15.40 -33.88 -54.31
CA PRO A 366 16.12 -35.06 -54.76
C PRO A 366 16.70 -34.86 -56.17
N ARG A 367 17.95 -35.27 -56.34
CA ARG A 367 18.57 -35.73 -57.60
C ARG A 367 19.42 -36.93 -57.16
N VAL A 368 19.22 -38.16 -57.59
CA VAL A 368 18.77 -38.74 -58.87
C VAL A 368 17.84 -39.91 -58.60
#